data_AF-A0A4Z2EGU3-F1
#
_entry.id   AF-A0A4Z2EGU3-F1
#
_cell.length_a   1.000
_cell.length_b   1.000
_cell.length_c   1.000
_cell.angle_alpha   90.00
_cell.angle_beta   90.00
_cell.angle_gamma   90.00
#
_symmetry.space_group_name_H-M   'P 1'
#
loop_
_entity.id
_entity.type
_entity.pdbx_description
1 polymer ?
#
loop_
_entity_poly.entity_id
_entity_poly.type
_entity_poly.pdbx_seq_one_letter_code
_entity_poly.pdbx_strand_id
1 'polypeptide(L)'
;MLHDALLEESSSPWERGRHSEVDFAADESGLWIVYPAHDEEGFLREVIVLSRLDPSDLSMRRETTWRTGLRRNHYGNCFVVCGVLYAVDSHDRRDAKLEYAYDTHTNTQMTPRMPFTNNYSYTAQIDYNPKEGVLYAWDNGHQVTYNIKFAFVDP
;
A
#
# COMPACT_ATOMS: atom_id res chain seq x y z
N MET A 1 11.76 1.64 15.11
CA MET A 1 12.70 2.28 14.15
C MET A 1 12.80 1.38 12.92
N LEU A 2 12.62 1.95 11.72
CA LEU A 2 12.65 1.28 10.41
C LEU A 2 14.10 0.96 10.00
N HIS A 3 14.73 0.03 10.72
CA HIS A 3 16.16 -0.27 10.54
C HIS A 3 16.45 -1.08 9.28
N ASP A 4 15.45 -1.78 8.73
CA ASP A 4 15.54 -2.59 7.52
C ASP A 4 14.93 -1.92 6.28
N ALA A 5 14.42 -0.69 6.41
CA ALA A 5 13.84 0.03 5.30
C ALA A 5 14.89 0.46 4.28
N LEU A 6 14.57 0.23 3.01
CA LEU A 6 15.38 0.65 1.87
C LEU A 6 14.91 2.01 1.39
N LEU A 7 15.64 3.04 1.81
CA LEU A 7 15.42 4.40 1.35
C LEU A 7 16.48 4.75 0.31
N GLU A 8 16.08 4.90 -0.95
CA GLU A 8 16.94 5.52 -1.96
C GLU A 8 16.80 7.04 -1.86
N GLU A 9 17.85 7.72 -1.41
CA GLU A 9 17.92 9.18 -1.53
C GLU A 9 18.05 9.56 -3.01
N SER A 10 16.93 9.85 -3.67
CA SER A 10 16.95 10.35 -5.04
C SER A 10 17.58 11.75 -5.08
N SER A 11 18.79 11.85 -5.65
CA SER A 11 19.55 13.11 -5.71
C SER A 11 19.15 14.03 -6.87
N SER A 12 18.30 13.56 -7.80
CA SER A 12 17.88 14.35 -8.97
C SER A 12 16.47 14.95 -8.82
N PRO A 13 16.25 16.22 -9.23
CA PRO A 13 14.93 16.85 -9.23
C PRO A 13 13.86 16.12 -10.04
N TRP A 14 14.26 15.28 -11.01
CA TRP A 14 13.37 14.53 -11.90
C TRP A 14 12.90 13.20 -11.30
N GLU A 15 13.68 12.64 -10.37
CA GLU A 15 13.30 11.45 -9.59
C GLU A 15 12.46 11.81 -8.37
N ARG A 16 12.50 13.07 -7.91
CA ARG A 16 11.76 13.57 -6.75
C ARG A 16 10.22 13.50 -6.87
N GLY A 17 9.70 13.16 -8.05
CA GLY A 17 8.28 12.89 -8.30
C GLY A 17 7.92 11.40 -8.32
N ARG A 18 8.90 10.50 -8.23
CA ARG A 18 8.75 9.06 -8.45
C ARG A 18 8.65 8.35 -7.10
N HIS A 19 7.42 8.17 -6.64
CA HIS A 19 7.02 7.26 -5.57
C HIS A 19 7.53 7.61 -4.16
N SER A 20 6.58 7.74 -3.23
CA SER A 20 6.87 7.55 -1.81
C SER A 20 7.30 6.11 -1.62
N GLU A 21 8.54 5.88 -1.19
CA GLU A 21 9.00 4.52 -0.88
C GLU A 21 8.37 4.02 0.42
N VAL A 22 8.01 4.93 1.30
CA VAL A 22 7.38 4.65 2.59
C VAL A 22 6.04 5.35 2.65
N ASP A 23 4.98 4.57 2.88
CA ASP A 23 3.61 5.06 2.97
C ASP A 23 3.01 4.75 4.34
N PHE A 24 2.34 5.74 4.94
CA PHE A 24 1.46 5.51 6.07
C PHE A 24 0.07 5.20 5.56
N ALA A 25 -0.64 4.30 6.24
CA ALA A 25 -2.05 4.02 5.95
C ALA A 25 -2.86 3.94 7.24
N ALA A 26 -4.16 4.20 7.15
CA ALA A 26 -5.09 4.05 8.25
C ALA A 26 -6.30 3.23 7.78
N ASP A 27 -6.76 2.31 8.63
CA ASP A 27 -7.95 1.52 8.39
C ASP A 27 -8.72 1.28 9.71
N GLU A 28 -9.71 0.40 9.70
CA GLU A 28 -10.48 0.01 10.90
C GLU A 28 -9.61 -0.64 11.99
N SER A 29 -8.45 -1.19 11.62
CA SER A 29 -7.56 -1.95 12.48
C SER A 29 -6.45 -1.10 13.12
N GLY A 30 -6.19 0.10 12.59
CA GLY A 30 -5.28 1.08 13.19
C GLY A 30 -4.41 1.85 12.19
N LEU A 31 -3.22 2.24 12.65
CA LEU A 31 -2.20 2.93 11.86
C LEU A 31 -1.18 1.92 11.33
N TRP A 32 -0.80 2.09 10.07
CA TRP A 32 0.11 1.20 9.36
C TRP A 32 1.24 1.98 8.73
N ILE A 33 2.34 1.27 8.49
CA ILE A 33 3.43 1.71 7.64
C ILE A 33 3.77 0.61 6.64
N VAL A 34 3.94 1.02 5.38
CA VAL A 34 4.29 0.16 4.24
C VAL A 34 5.62 0.65 3.68
N TYR A 35 6.59 -0.24 3.54
CA TYR A 35 7.93 0.15 3.11
C TYR A 35 8.69 -1.02 2.45
N PRO A 36 9.61 -0.76 1.51
CA PRO A 36 10.50 -1.78 0.98
C PRO A 36 11.58 -2.14 1.98
N ALA A 37 11.91 -3.42 2.06
CA ALA A 37 13.02 -3.94 2.86
C ALA A 37 13.72 -5.10 2.15
N HIS A 38 14.94 -5.43 2.57
CA HIS A 38 15.66 -6.59 2.05
C HIS A 38 14.93 -7.89 2.38
N ASP A 39 14.83 -8.81 1.43
CA ASP A 39 14.28 -10.13 1.73
C ASP A 39 15.35 -10.97 2.43
N GLU A 40 15.36 -10.96 3.76
CA GLU A 40 16.32 -11.73 4.58
C GLU A 40 15.95 -13.23 4.65
N GLU A 41 14.70 -13.59 4.37
CA GLU A 41 14.14 -14.93 4.61
C GLU A 41 13.78 -15.68 3.31
N GLY A 42 13.79 -15.02 2.15
CA GLY A 42 13.32 -15.58 0.88
C GLY A 42 14.31 -15.50 -0.29
N PHE A 43 13.78 -15.77 -1.50
CA PHE A 43 14.53 -15.75 -2.76
C PHE A 43 14.54 -14.38 -3.45
N LEU A 44 13.75 -13.42 -2.94
CA LEU A 44 13.64 -12.09 -3.54
C LEU A 44 14.85 -11.25 -3.10
N ARG A 45 15.09 -10.13 -3.77
CA ARG A 45 16.09 -9.15 -3.29
C ARG A 45 15.46 -8.17 -2.31
N GLU A 46 14.22 -7.78 -2.60
CA GLU A 46 13.47 -6.74 -1.91
C GLU A 46 12.00 -7.12 -1.91
N VAL A 47 11.35 -6.89 -0.77
CA VAL A 47 9.92 -7.12 -0.55
C VAL A 47 9.29 -5.90 0.10
N ILE A 48 7.99 -5.77 -0.07
CA ILE A 48 7.21 -4.80 0.69
C ILE A 48 6.87 -5.39 2.05
N VAL A 49 7.18 -4.64 3.09
CA VAL A 49 6.86 -4.93 4.49
C VAL A 49 5.70 -4.03 4.91
N LEU A 50 4.72 -4.64 5.56
CA LEU A 50 3.61 -3.96 6.21
C LEU A 50 3.79 -4.11 7.72
N SER A 51 3.76 -3.02 8.48
CA SER A 51 3.78 -3.07 9.94
C SER A 51 2.66 -2.23 10.53
N ARG A 52 2.00 -2.77 11.56
CA ARG A 52 1.03 -2.00 12.35
C ARG A 52 1.76 -1.23 13.44
N LEU A 53 1.48 0.06 13.52
CA LEU A 53 2.09 0.98 14.46
C LEU A 53 1.20 1.19 15.69
N ASP A 54 1.84 1.35 16.84
CA ASP A 54 1.18 1.95 17.99
C ASP A 54 1.01 3.46 17.73
N PRO A 55 -0.23 4.00 17.70
CA PRO A 55 -0.44 5.41 17.36
C PRO A 55 0.06 6.38 18.44
N SER A 56 0.38 5.91 19.66
CA SER A 56 0.84 6.76 20.74
C SER A 56 2.34 7.09 20.66
N ASP A 57 3.16 6.15 20.17
CA ASP A 57 4.62 6.27 20.15
C ASP A 57 5.28 5.84 18.83
N LEU A 58 4.49 5.42 17.83
CA LEU A 58 4.93 4.93 16.53
C LEU A 58 5.86 3.70 16.61
N SER A 59 5.78 2.94 17.71
CA SER A 59 6.52 1.70 17.86
C SER A 59 5.95 0.59 16.96
N MET A 60 6.85 -0.28 16.51
CA MET A 60 6.54 -1.50 15.74
C MET A 60 6.83 -2.72 16.61
N ARG A 61 6.03 -3.77 16.43
CA ARG A 61 6.24 -5.07 17.08
C ARG A 61 6.40 -6.15 16.03
N ARG A 62 7.25 -7.14 16.31
CA ARG A 62 7.52 -8.23 15.36
C ARG A 62 6.27 -9.02 15.02
N GLU A 63 5.38 -9.20 15.99
CA GLU A 63 4.12 -9.93 15.85
C GLU A 63 3.09 -9.20 14.97
N THR A 64 3.33 -7.91 14.71
CA THR A 64 2.49 -7.06 13.85
C THR A 64 3.31 -6.46 12.71
N THR A 65 4.27 -7.22 12.21
CA THR A 65 5.07 -6.90 11.02
C THR A 65 5.05 -8.10 10.09
N TRP A 66 4.65 -7.85 8.85
CA TRP A 66 4.43 -8.85 7.82
C TRP A 66 5.34 -8.57 6.63
N ARG A 67 6.22 -9.53 6.30
CA ARG A 67 6.96 -9.52 5.04
C ARG A 67 6.09 -10.14 3.96
N THR A 68 5.74 -9.36 2.94
CA THR A 68 4.81 -9.80 1.89
C THR A 68 5.59 -10.42 0.71
N GLY A 69 4.87 -11.08 -0.20
CA GLY A 69 5.44 -11.51 -1.48
C GLY A 69 5.44 -10.42 -2.56
N LEU A 70 4.99 -9.20 -2.24
CA LEU A 70 4.97 -8.08 -3.18
C LEU A 70 6.40 -7.57 -3.38
N ARG A 71 6.81 -7.48 -4.65
CA ARG A 71 8.14 -6.98 -5.03
C ARG A 71 8.11 -5.46 -5.18
N ARG A 72 9.18 -4.79 -4.75
CA ARG A 72 9.42 -3.37 -5.09
C ARG A 72 9.35 -3.19 -6.62
N ASN A 73 8.85 -2.05 -7.08
CA ASN A 73 8.69 -1.68 -8.49
C ASN A 73 7.71 -2.55 -9.32
N HIS A 74 6.92 -3.43 -8.69
CA HIS A 74 5.88 -4.24 -9.38
C HIS A 74 4.45 -3.76 -9.06
N TYR A 75 4.31 -2.57 -8.49
CA TYR A 75 3.04 -1.91 -8.21
C TYR A 75 3.21 -0.39 -8.38
N GLY A 76 2.12 0.30 -8.72
CA GLY A 76 2.09 1.75 -8.84
C GLY A 76 1.71 2.46 -7.54
N ASN A 77 0.84 1.84 -6.75
CA ASN A 77 0.38 2.36 -5.46
C ASN A 77 -0.19 1.23 -4.60
N CYS A 78 -0.35 1.45 -3.30
CA CYS A 78 -0.98 0.48 -2.40
C CYS A 78 -1.74 1.17 -1.28
N PHE A 79 -2.73 0.48 -0.73
CA PHE A 79 -3.55 0.98 0.37
C PHE A 79 -3.99 -0.19 1.27
N VAL A 80 -4.40 0.11 2.51
CA VAL A 80 -4.85 -0.89 3.48
C VAL A 80 -6.32 -0.67 3.83
N VAL A 81 -7.11 -1.74 3.82
CA VAL A 81 -8.52 -1.73 4.22
C VAL A 81 -8.79 -3.01 5.04
N CYS A 82 -9.41 -2.88 6.22
CA CYS A 82 -9.76 -4.01 7.08
C CYS A 82 -8.61 -5.01 7.37
N GLY A 83 -7.37 -4.53 7.48
CA GLY A 83 -6.17 -5.33 7.72
C GLY A 83 -5.64 -6.06 6.49
N VAL A 84 -6.11 -5.69 5.29
CA VAL A 84 -5.66 -6.26 4.02
C VAL A 84 -4.96 -5.18 3.21
N LEU A 85 -3.70 -5.41 2.84
CA LEU A 85 -2.96 -4.57 1.90
C LEU A 85 -3.38 -4.92 0.48
N TYR A 86 -3.78 -3.92 -0.31
CA TYR A 86 -4.06 -4.05 -1.74
C TYR A 86 -3.04 -3.24 -2.54
N ALA A 87 -2.54 -3.80 -3.64
CA ALA A 87 -1.65 -3.09 -4.55
C ALA A 87 -2.24 -2.97 -5.96
N VAL A 88 -2.15 -1.76 -6.51
CA VAL A 88 -2.54 -1.43 -7.88
C VAL A 88 -1.33 -1.65 -8.78
N ASP A 89 -1.51 -2.34 -9.90
CA ASP A 89 -0.41 -2.77 -10.77
C ASP A 89 0.30 -1.63 -11.53
N SER A 90 -0.33 -0.46 -11.64
CA SER A 90 0.17 0.67 -12.41
C SER A 90 -0.44 1.98 -11.93
N HIS A 91 0.38 3.04 -11.88
CA HIS A 91 -0.04 4.39 -11.50
C HIS A 91 -0.31 5.28 -12.72
N ASP A 92 0.21 4.90 -13.87
CA ASP A 92 0.22 5.68 -15.12
C ASP A 92 -0.84 5.21 -16.12
N ARG A 93 -1.14 3.90 -16.17
CA ARG A 93 -2.19 3.37 -17.05
C ARG A 93 -3.56 3.66 -16.47
N ARG A 94 -4.45 4.15 -17.33
CA ARG A 94 -5.85 4.41 -16.98
C ARG A 94 -6.58 3.15 -16.52
N ASP A 95 -6.44 2.06 -17.28
CA ASP A 95 -7.06 0.77 -16.97
C ASP A 95 -6.06 -0.11 -16.19
N ALA A 96 -5.96 0.18 -14.89
CA ALA A 96 -5.14 -0.57 -13.95
C ALA A 96 -5.95 -1.69 -13.27
N LYS A 97 -5.28 -2.45 -12.41
CA LYS A 97 -5.91 -3.55 -11.65
C LYS A 97 -5.34 -3.65 -10.25
N LEU A 98 -6.17 -4.09 -9.33
CA LEU A 98 -5.73 -4.65 -8.05
C LEU A 98 -5.19 -6.07 -8.33
N GLU A 99 -3.87 -6.17 -8.51
CA GLU A 99 -3.17 -7.43 -8.87
C GLU A 99 -2.55 -8.13 -7.65
N TYR A 100 -2.54 -7.49 -6.48
CA TYR A 100 -2.03 -8.11 -5.26
C TYR A 100 -2.88 -7.74 -4.05
N ALA A 101 -3.10 -8.72 -3.19
CA ALA A 101 -3.63 -8.52 -1.86
C ALA A 101 -2.89 -9.38 -0.83
N TYR A 102 -2.64 -8.85 0.36
CA TYR A 102 -2.08 -9.57 1.49
C TYR A 102 -2.98 -9.39 2.72
N ASP A 103 -3.50 -10.50 3.24
CA ASP A 103 -4.37 -10.54 4.40
C ASP A 103 -3.55 -10.82 5.67
N THR A 104 -3.48 -9.82 6.56
CA THR A 104 -2.72 -9.90 7.82
C THR A 104 -3.36 -10.83 8.86
N HIS A 105 -4.66 -11.12 8.75
CA HIS A 105 -5.36 -12.01 9.66
C HIS A 105 -5.01 -13.47 9.41
N THR A 106 -4.81 -13.82 8.13
CA THR A 106 -4.53 -15.20 7.71
C THR A 106 -3.08 -15.42 7.27
N ASN A 107 -2.29 -14.36 7.12
CA ASN A 107 -0.94 -14.38 6.54
C ASN A 107 -0.93 -14.99 5.13
N THR A 108 -1.97 -14.72 4.35
CA THR A 108 -2.11 -15.23 2.98
C THR A 108 -2.10 -14.11 1.96
N GLN A 109 -1.70 -14.45 0.73
CA GLN A 109 -1.67 -13.51 -0.38
C GLN A 109 -2.47 -14.06 -1.57
N MET A 110 -3.04 -13.16 -2.35
CA MET A 110 -3.80 -13.52 -3.55
C MET A 110 -3.66 -12.47 -4.65
N THR A 111 -4.12 -12.80 -5.85
CA THR A 111 -4.21 -11.91 -7.01
C THR A 111 -5.70 -11.64 -7.30
N PRO A 112 -6.28 -10.52 -6.82
CA PRO A 112 -7.72 -10.27 -6.95
C PRO A 112 -8.18 -10.02 -8.39
N ARG A 113 -7.32 -9.43 -9.23
CA ARG A 113 -7.61 -9.02 -10.62
C ARG A 113 -8.84 -8.11 -10.74
N MET A 114 -9.10 -7.29 -9.71
CA MET A 114 -10.21 -6.35 -9.72
C MET A 114 -9.85 -5.12 -10.55
N PRO A 115 -10.72 -4.64 -11.46
CA PRO A 115 -10.46 -3.42 -12.23
C PRO A 115 -10.26 -2.21 -11.31
N PHE A 116 -9.30 -1.35 -11.67
CA PHE A 116 -9.06 -0.06 -11.03
C PHE A 116 -8.86 1.02 -12.10
N THR A 117 -9.56 2.15 -12.01
CA THR A 117 -9.50 3.19 -13.04
C THR A 117 -8.76 4.42 -12.55
N ASN A 118 -7.55 4.66 -13.06
CA ASN A 118 -6.79 5.90 -12.85
C ASN A 118 -7.31 6.97 -13.82
N ASN A 119 -8.21 7.86 -13.38
CA ASN A 119 -8.94 8.76 -14.27
C ASN A 119 -8.06 9.77 -15.03
N TYR A 120 -6.98 10.25 -14.42
CA TYR A 120 -6.12 11.32 -14.92
C TYR A 120 -4.68 10.86 -15.20
N SER A 121 -4.43 9.56 -15.14
CA SER A 121 -3.17 8.92 -15.55
C SER A 121 -1.93 9.56 -14.95
N TYR A 122 -1.84 9.62 -13.62
CA TYR A 122 -0.59 9.64 -12.82
C TYR A 122 -1.00 9.65 -11.34
N THR A 123 -1.31 8.49 -10.79
CA THR A 123 -1.76 8.38 -9.39
C THR A 123 -0.58 8.42 -8.43
N ALA A 124 -0.44 9.54 -7.72
CA ALA A 124 0.65 9.76 -6.77
C ALA A 124 0.42 9.01 -5.44
N GLN A 125 -0.83 8.94 -5.00
CA GLN A 125 -1.19 8.37 -3.69
C GLN A 125 -2.64 7.87 -3.72
N ILE A 126 -2.91 6.79 -2.98
CA ILE A 126 -4.25 6.25 -2.73
C ILE A 126 -4.32 5.91 -1.25
N ASP A 127 -5.23 6.53 -0.52
CA ASP A 127 -5.44 6.29 0.91
C ASP A 127 -6.87 5.98 1.25
N TYR A 128 -7.05 5.07 2.19
CA TYR A 128 -8.34 4.73 2.72
C TYR A 128 -8.74 5.65 3.87
N ASN A 129 -10.00 6.08 3.87
CA ASN A 129 -10.62 6.72 5.02
C ASN A 129 -11.62 5.75 5.69
N PRO A 130 -11.26 5.11 6.82
CA PRO A 130 -12.12 4.15 7.51
C PRO A 130 -13.38 4.77 8.11
N LYS A 131 -13.40 6.09 8.33
CA LYS A 131 -14.60 6.79 8.84
C LYS A 131 -15.69 6.90 7.77
N GLU A 132 -15.30 6.99 6.51
CA GLU A 132 -16.20 7.24 5.38
C GLU A 132 -16.36 6.03 4.46
N GLY A 133 -15.50 5.02 4.56
CA GLY A 133 -15.57 3.84 3.70
C GLY A 133 -15.19 4.12 2.25
N VAL A 134 -14.32 5.10 2.00
CA VAL A 134 -13.91 5.53 0.66
C VAL A 134 -12.39 5.60 0.52
N LEU A 135 -11.89 5.43 -0.70
CA LEU A 135 -10.49 5.76 -1.03
C LEU A 135 -10.42 7.19 -1.54
N TYR A 136 -9.46 7.95 -1.03
CA TYR A 136 -9.02 9.22 -1.58
C TYR A 136 -7.76 8.98 -2.40
N ALA A 137 -7.66 9.60 -3.57
CA ALA A 137 -6.47 9.55 -4.39
C ALA A 137 -6.08 10.94 -4.93
N TRP A 138 -4.79 11.13 -5.12
CA TRP A 138 -4.25 12.28 -5.83
C TRP A 138 -3.73 11.83 -7.20
N ASP A 139 -4.42 12.24 -8.26
CA ASP A 139 -4.18 11.79 -9.63
C ASP A 139 -3.93 13.00 -10.53
N ASN A 140 -2.66 13.21 -10.90
CA ASN A 140 -2.21 14.26 -11.81
C ASN A 140 -2.80 15.66 -11.50
N GLY A 141 -2.74 16.08 -10.23
CA GLY A 141 -3.26 17.38 -9.77
C GLY A 141 -4.74 17.40 -9.38
N HIS A 142 -5.42 16.26 -9.42
CA HIS A 142 -6.83 16.13 -9.06
C HIS A 142 -7.00 15.26 -7.82
N GLN A 143 -7.82 15.71 -6.87
CA GLN A 143 -8.33 14.85 -5.82
C GLN A 143 -9.51 14.03 -6.37
N VAL A 144 -9.42 12.71 -6.25
CA VAL A 144 -10.43 11.74 -6.71
C VAL A 144 -10.88 10.89 -5.53
N THR A 145 -12.15 10.49 -5.53
CA THR A 145 -12.71 9.60 -4.50
C THR A 145 -13.27 8.35 -5.17
N TYR A 146 -12.92 7.18 -4.63
CA TYR A 146 -13.47 5.89 -5.05
C TYR A 146 -14.35 5.30 -3.94
N ASN A 147 -15.58 4.96 -4.31
CA ASN A 147 -16.48 4.24 -3.41
C ASN A 147 -16.05 2.77 -3.31
N ILE A 148 -16.00 2.24 -2.08
CA ILE A 148 -15.69 0.83 -1.83
C ILE A 148 -17.00 0.07 -1.60
N LYS A 149 -17.07 -1.14 -2.13
CA LYS A 149 -18.13 -2.11 -1.81
C LYS A 149 -17.51 -3.32 -1.16
N PHE A 150 -17.85 -3.54 0.10
CA PHE A 150 -17.44 -4.73 0.84
C PHE A 150 -18.34 -5.91 0.46
N ALA A 151 -17.75 -7.07 0.23
CA ALA A 151 -18.48 -8.27 -0.18
C ALA A 151 -19.42 -8.81 0.90
N PHE A 152 -19.17 -8.46 2.17
CA PHE A 152 -20.04 -8.76 3.30
C PHE A 152 -20.06 -7.54 4.22
N VAL A 153 -21.19 -6.86 4.26
CA VAL A 153 -21.54 -5.95 5.36
C VAL A 153 -22.68 -6.66 6.08
N ASP A 154 -22.34 -7.16 7.28
CA ASP A 154 -23.22 -7.66 8.35
C ASP A 154 -23.91 -9.03 8.19
N PRO A 155 -24.34 -9.61 9.33
CA PRO A 155 -25.72 -9.96 9.58
C PRO A 155 -26.55 -8.78 10.12
#